data_AF-A0A7Y6C7C2-F1
#
_entry.id   AF-A0A7Y6C7C2-F1
#
_cell.length_a   1.000
_cell.length_b   1.000
_cell.length_c   1.000
_cell.angle_alpha   90.00
_cell.angle_beta   90.00
_cell.angle_gamma   90.00
#
_symmetry.space_group_name_H-M   'P 1'
#
loop_
_entity.id
_entity.type
_entity.pdbx_description
1 polymer ?
#
loop_
_entity_poly.entity_id
_entity_poly.type
_entity_poly.pdbx_seq_one_letter_code
_entity_poly.pdbx_strand_id
1 'polypeptide(L)' 'MLHAPRGTGGRRMTIRGEIIGMAYSDEDVVEFLRQAGLPEGERLLDDPGRVKWRGGPAHEHGAG' A
#
# COMPACT_ATOMS: atom_id res chain seq x y z
N MET A 1 -0.42 -3.67 -5.06
CA MET A 1 -1.76 -3.03 -5.17
C MET A 1 -2.31 -2.83 -3.77
N LEU A 2 -2.83 -1.64 -3.49
CA LEU A 2 -3.52 -1.31 -2.25
C LEU A 2 -5.02 -1.23 -2.50
N HIS A 3 -5.79 -1.94 -1.66
CA HIS A 3 -7.24 -1.95 -1.73
C HIS A 3 -7.86 -0.78 -0.94
N ALA A 4 -9.17 -0.64 -1.04
CA ALA A 4 -9.92 0.37 -0.29
C ALA A 4 -9.69 0.20 1.22
N PRO A 5 -9.61 1.31 1.98
CA PRO A 5 -9.71 1.25 3.43
C PRO A 5 -11.00 0.54 3.84
N ARG A 6 -10.93 -0.36 4.83
CA ARG A 6 -12.13 -1.06 5.34
C ARG A 6 -12.30 -0.77 6.82
N GLY A 7 -13.52 -0.40 7.21
CA GLY A 7 -14.08 -0.45 8.58
C GLY A 7 -13.17 0.03 9.72
N THR A 8 -12.20 -0.81 10.09
CA THR A 8 -11.21 -0.64 11.18
C THR A 8 -9.95 0.14 10.78
N GLY A 9 -9.93 0.74 9.59
CA GLY A 9 -8.76 1.45 9.05
C GLY A 9 -7.75 0.53 8.36
N GLY A 10 -6.73 1.15 7.78
CA GLY A 10 -5.68 0.53 6.97
C GLY A 10 -6.14 0.03 5.60
N ARG A 11 -5.16 -0.22 4.74
CA ARG A 11 -5.33 -0.77 3.40
C ARG A 11 -4.66 -2.12 3.28
N ARG A 12 -5.39 -3.07 2.71
CA ARG A 12 -4.83 -4.36 2.35
C ARG A 12 -3.86 -4.22 1.18
N MET A 13 -2.65 -4.73 1.32
CA MET A 13 -1.65 -4.76 0.26
C MET A 13 -1.56 -6.16 -0.36
N THR A 14 -1.49 -6.19 -1.70
CA THR A 14 -1.34 -7.42 -2.48
C THR A 14 -0.22 -7.33 -3.50
N ILE A 15 0.51 -8.43 -3.69
CA ILE A 15 1.49 -8.63 -4.77
C ILE A 15 1.05 -9.84 -5.58
N ARG A 16 0.89 -9.67 -6.91
CA ARG A 16 0.43 -10.74 -7.81
C ARG A 16 -0.87 -11.44 -7.36
N GLY A 17 -1.74 -10.74 -6.63
CA GLY A 17 -3.00 -11.27 -6.11
C GLY A 17 -2.94 -11.79 -4.67
N GLU A 18 -1.75 -12.06 -4.14
CA GLU A 18 -1.56 -12.57 -2.79
C GLU A 18 -1.53 -11.44 -1.76
N ILE A 19 -2.17 -11.66 -0.61
CA ILE A 19 -2.19 -10.70 0.51
C ILE A 19 -0.86 -10.79 1.25
N ILE A 20 -0.16 -9.67 1.34
CA ILE A 20 1.13 -9.59 2.04
C ILE A 20 1.05 -8.86 3.37
N GLY A 21 -0.01 -8.06 3.59
CA GLY A 21 -0.19 -7.31 4.83
C GLY A 21 -1.28 -6.26 4.77
N MET A 22 -1.39 -5.50 5.86
CA MET A 22 -2.24 -4.31 6.01
C MET A 22 -1.34 -3.12 6.31
N ALA A 23 -1.49 -2.04 5.54
CA ALA A 23 -0.74 -0.79 5.68
C ALA A 23 -1.66 0.31 6.21
N TYR A 24 -1.33 0.85 7.37
CA TYR A 24 -2.06 1.93 8.05
C TYR A 24 -1.49 3.31 7.73
N SER A 25 -0.30 3.37 7.15
CA SER A 25 0.32 4.59 6.61
C SER A 25 1.09 4.31 5.33
N ASP A 26 1.60 5.36 4.69
CA ASP A 26 2.53 5.26 3.58
C ASP A 26 3.85 4.60 3.98
N GLU A 27 4.34 4.83 5.20
CA GLU A 27 5.56 4.20 5.72
C GLU A 27 5.41 2.68 5.78
N ASP A 28 4.26 2.16 6.20
CA ASP A 28 4.00 0.73 6.16
C ASP A 28 4.12 0.17 4.73
N VAL A 29 3.62 0.91 3.73
CA VAL A 29 3.72 0.51 2.31
C VAL A 29 5.17 0.49 1.85
N VAL A 30 5.93 1.53 2.19
CA VAL A 30 7.36 1.64 1.88
C VAL A 30 8.13 0.47 2.48
N GLU A 31 7.85 0.10 3.73
CA GLU A 31 8.48 -1.04 4.38
C GLU A 31 8.10 -2.37 3.71
N PHE A 32 6.85 -2.57 3.32
CA PHE A 32 6.46 -3.75 2.54
C PHE A 32 7.18 -3.82 1.18
N LEU A 33 7.37 -2.69 0.50
CA LEU A 33 8.12 -2.63 -0.75
C LEU A 33 9.60 -2.96 -0.53
N ARG A 34 10.23 -2.41 0.52
CA ARG A 34 11.62 -2.71 0.90
C ARG A 34 11.80 -4.20 1.18
N GLN A 35 10.90 -4.80 1.97
CA GLN A 35 10.91 -6.24 2.27
C GLN A 35 10.68 -7.12 1.02
N ALA A 36 9.95 -6.62 0.03
CA ALA A 36 9.76 -7.27 -1.27
C ALA A 36 10.95 -7.10 -2.25
N GLY A 37 12.06 -6.49 -1.81
CA GLY A 37 13.25 -6.28 -2.62
C GLY A 37 13.23 -5.00 -3.47
N LEU A 38 12.40 -4.03 -3.10
CA LEU A 38 12.28 -2.73 -3.77
C LEU A 38 12.73 -1.61 -2.82
N PRO A 39 14.05 -1.34 -2.74
CA PRO A 39 14.61 -0.44 -1.74
C PRO A 39 14.16 1.03 -1.95
N GLU A 40 13.80 1.43 -3.17
CA GLU A 40 13.28 2.76 -3.49
C GLU A 40 11.77 2.91 -3.18
N GLY A 41 11.28 2.28 -2.11
CA GLY A 41 9.86 2.21 -1.77
C GLY A 41 9.14 3.56 -1.79
N GLU A 42 9.76 4.61 -1.25
CA GLU A 42 9.21 5.98 -1.25
C GLU A 42 8.96 6.50 -2.67
N ARG A 43 9.94 6.35 -3.57
CA ARG A 43 9.81 6.79 -4.97
C ARG A 43 8.77 5.94 -5.73
N LEU A 44 8.63 4.67 -5.37
CA LEU A 44 7.72 3.74 -6.05
C LEU A 44 6.27 3.91 -5.60
N LEU A 45 6.05 4.45 -4.40
CA LEU A 45 4.72 4.70 -3.84
C LEU A 45 3.89 5.61 -4.74
N ASP A 46 4.53 6.65 -5.28
CA ASP A 46 3.93 7.66 -6.15
C ASP A 46 3.90 7.25 -7.63
N ASP A 47 4.50 6.11 -8.00
CA ASP A 47 4.52 5.64 -9.38
C ASP A 47 3.29 4.76 -9.67
N PRO A 48 2.29 5.25 -10.45
CA PRO A 48 1.06 4.49 -10.74
C PRO A 48 1.30 3.26 -11.63
N GLY A 49 2.47 3.17 -12.27
CA GLY A 49 2.93 1.97 -12.98
C GLY A 49 3.41 0.86 -12.04
N ARG A 50 3.77 1.21 -10.79
CA ARG A 50 4.32 0.30 -9.78
C ARG A 50 3.30 0.01 -8.68
N VAL A 51 2.74 1.06 -8.09
CA VAL A 51 1.74 0.97 -7.02
C VAL A 51 0.38 1.40 -7.56
N LYS A 52 -0.58 0.48 -7.46
CA LYS A 52 -1.97 0.75 -7.82
C LYS A 52 -2.81 0.89 -6.56
N TRP A 53 -3.44 2.05 -6.42
CA TRP A 53 -4.41 2.36 -5.37
C TRP A 53 -5.82 2.07 -5.89
N ARG A 54 -6.63 1.35 -5.13
CA ARG A 54 -8.02 1.01 -5.47
C ARG A 54 -8.97 1.48 -4.39
N GLY A 55 -10.16 1.92 -4.83
CA GLY A 55 -11.28 2.24 -3.95
C GLY A 55 -11.04 3.39 -2.98
N GLY A 56 -10.24 4.38 -3.37
CA GLY A 56 -10.00 5.61 -2.61
C GLY A 56 -8.77 6.36 -3.14
N PRO A 57 -8.55 7.61 -2.71
CA PRO A 57 -7.35 8.39 -2.99
C PRO A 57 -6.07 7.65 -2.57
N ALA A 58 -4.94 7.96 -3.21
CA ALA A 58 -3.63 7.54 -2.69
C ALA A 58 -3.37 8.21 -1.33
N HIS A 59 -2.54 7.60 -0.48
CA HIS A 59 -2.15 8.14 0.83
C HIS A 59 -3.26 8.23 1.88
N GLU A 60 -4.50 7.84 1.54
CA GLU A 60 -5.60 7.76 2.51
C GLU A 60 -5.80 6.34 3.00
N HIS A 61 -5.46 6.06 4.26
CA HIS A 61 -5.52 4.71 4.82
C HIS A 61 -6.78 4.42 5.63
N GLY A 62 -7.70 5.38 5.73
CA GLY A 62 -8.88 5.31 6.61
C GLY A 62 -8.53 5.69 8.05
N ALA A 63 -9.47 6.33 8.75
CA ALA A 63 -9.28 6.73 10.13
C ALA A 63 -9.11 5.48 11.02
N GLY A 64 -8.07 5.51 11.86
CA GLY A 64 -7.90 4.56 12.98
C GLY A 64 -8.86 4.84 14.12
#